data_AF-N0AVJ1-F1
#
_entry.id   AF-N0AVJ1-F1
#
_cell.length_a   1.000
_cell.length_b   1.000
_cell.length_c   1.000
_cell.angle_alpha   90.00
_cell.angle_beta   90.00
_cell.angle_gamma   90.00
#
_symmetry.space_group_name_H-M   'P 1'
#
loop_
_entity.id
_entity.type
_entity.pdbx_description
1 polymer ?
#
loop_
_entity_poly.entity_id
_entity_poly.type
_entity_poly.pdbx_seq_one_letter_code
_entity_poly.pdbx_strand_id
1 'polypeptide(L)'
;MEPRRIYNVESHYLVEIDDVKSYGSSGTLTKTYSWDVYIASKGSEYRGRADEKNKNISIPWTVLKENNLLEEMIRIIEYTMMKY
;
A
#
# COMPACT_ATOMS: atom_id res chain seq x y z
N MET A 1 -2.40 23.56 24.56
CA MET A 1 -2.92 22.39 23.80
C MET A 1 -2.03 22.24 22.59
N GLU A 2 -1.34 21.12 22.43
CA GLU A 2 -0.52 20.91 21.24
C GLU A 2 -1.43 20.55 20.04
N PRO A 3 -1.46 21.37 18.96
CA PRO A 3 -2.33 21.13 17.80
C PRO A 3 -1.80 20.02 16.88
N ARG A 4 -0.73 19.32 17.26
CA ARG A 4 0.00 18.39 16.41
C ARG A 4 -0.26 16.96 16.87
N ARG A 5 -0.54 16.07 15.91
CA ARG A 5 -0.59 14.63 16.15
C ARG A 5 0.62 14.00 15.48
N ILE A 6 1.52 13.45 16.29
CA ILE A 6 2.70 12.72 15.82
C ILE A 6 2.33 11.24 15.81
N TYR A 7 2.55 10.59 14.67
CA TYR A 7 2.49 9.14 14.52
C TYR A 7 3.92 8.68 14.24
N ASN A 8 4.40 7.72 15.01
CA ASN A 8 5.73 7.17 14.78
C ASN A 8 5.60 6.06 13.73
N VAL A 9 6.44 6.11 12.70
CA VAL A 9 6.54 4.99 11.75
C VAL A 9 7.18 3.83 12.49
N GLU A 10 6.44 2.74 12.63
CA GLU A 10 6.89 1.54 13.35
C GLU A 10 7.47 0.51 12.39
N SER A 11 6.90 0.43 11.18
CA SER A 11 7.28 -0.56 10.18
C SER A 11 7.36 0.05 8.78
N HIS A 12 8.31 -0.44 8.01
CA HIS A 12 8.45 -0.19 6.58
C HIS A 12 8.67 -1.52 5.85
N TYR A 13 7.98 -1.70 4.73
CA TYR A 13 8.04 -2.91 3.91
C TYR A 13 8.21 -2.53 2.44
N LEU A 14 8.99 -3.34 1.73
CA LEU A 14 8.93 -3.40 0.27
C LEU A 14 7.95 -4.52 -0.10
N VAL A 15 6.90 -4.17 -0.83
CA VAL A 15 5.88 -5.11 -1.32
C VAL A 15 5.90 -5.13 -2.84
N GLU A 16 6.02 -6.31 -3.42
CA GLU A 16 5.98 -6.50 -4.87
C GLU A 16 4.70 -7.26 -5.26
N ILE A 17 3.96 -6.71 -6.23
CA ILE A 17 2.69 -7.27 -6.70
C ILE A 17 2.74 -7.38 -8.22
N ASP A 18 2.46 -8.59 -8.72
CA ASP A 18 2.38 -8.88 -10.15
C ASP A 18 0.95 -8.70 -10.68
N ASP A 19 0.76 -7.77 -11.61
CA ASP A 19 -0.45 -7.62 -12.43
C ASP A 19 -0.28 -8.45 -13.71
N VAL A 20 -0.93 -9.61 -13.75
CA VAL A 20 -0.91 -10.51 -14.90
C VAL A 20 -2.16 -10.29 -15.73
N LYS A 21 -2.00 -9.73 -16.93
CA LYS A 21 -3.09 -9.50 -17.90
C LYS A 21 -2.96 -10.40 -19.10
N SER A 22 -4.08 -10.90 -19.62
CA SER A 22 -4.11 -11.68 -20.86
C SER A 22 -3.65 -10.82 -22.05
N TYR A 23 -2.73 -11.33 -22.86
CA TYR A 23 -2.25 -10.66 -24.07
C TYR A 23 -2.52 -11.52 -25.31
N GLY A 24 -3.64 -11.23 -25.98
CA GLY A 24 -4.09 -11.97 -27.16
C GLY A 24 -4.47 -13.43 -26.85
N SER A 25 -4.40 -14.28 -27.88
CA SER A 25 -4.83 -15.69 -27.79
C SER A 25 -3.78 -16.65 -27.21
N SER A 26 -2.56 -16.19 -26.89
CA SER A 26 -1.46 -17.11 -26.52
C SER A 26 -0.42 -16.56 -25.54
N GLY A 27 -0.63 -15.38 -24.92
CA GLY A 27 0.36 -14.79 -24.01
C GLY A 27 -0.24 -14.17 -22.76
N THR A 28 0.59 -14.01 -21.73
CA THR A 28 0.33 -13.18 -20.56
C THR A 28 1.33 -12.04 -20.54
N LEU A 29 0.85 -10.84 -20.23
CA LEU A 29 1.68 -9.68 -19.91
C LEU A 29 1.71 -9.53 -18.40
N THR A 30 2.86 -9.77 -17.80
CA THR A 30 3.09 -9.54 -16.36
C THR A 30 3.74 -8.20 -16.15
N LYS A 31 3.18 -7.38 -15.26
CA LYS A 31 3.79 -6.14 -14.78
C LYS A 31 3.95 -6.21 -13.26
N THR A 32 5.17 -6.15 -12.78
CA THR A 32 5.47 -6.06 -11.34
C THR A 32 5.42 -4.61 -10.89
N TYR A 33 4.75 -4.35 -9.77
CA TYR A 33 4.71 -3.06 -9.10
C TYR A 33 5.40 -3.18 -7.75
N SER A 34 6.35 -2.29 -7.47
CA SER A 34 7.10 -2.28 -6.22
C SER A 34 6.66 -1.11 -5.36
N TRP A 35 6.09 -1.42 -4.19
CA TRP A 35 5.48 -0.47 -3.27
C TRP A 35 6.31 -0.36 -1.99
N ASP A 36 6.66 0.86 -1.60
CA ASP A 36 7.13 1.16 -0.25
C ASP A 36 5.91 1.37 0.64
N VAL A 37 5.69 0.47 1.60
CA VAL A 37 4.57 0.51 2.54
C VAL A 37 5.06 0.95 3.91
N TYR A 38 4.42 1.97 4.46
CA TYR A 38 4.73 2.52 5.78
C TYR A 38 3.54 2.31 6.71
N ILE A 39 3.82 1.84 7.92
CA ILE A 39 2.82 1.72 8.98
C ILE A 39 3.28 2.58 10.15
N ALA A 40 2.41 3.49 10.57
CA ALA A 40 2.66 4.40 11.68
C ALA A 40 1.57 4.28 12.74
N SER A 41 1.94 4.44 14.00
CA SER A 41 1.00 4.32 15.13
C SER A 41 1.00 5.58 16.00
N LYS A 42 -0.10 5.75 16.72
CA LYS A 42 -0.21 6.67 17.86
C LYS A 42 -1.13 6.05 18.92
N GLY A 43 -0.54 5.37 19.89
CA GLY A 43 -1.30 4.65 20.91
C GLY A 43 -2.02 3.46 20.28
N SER A 44 -3.36 3.50 20.21
CA SER A 44 -4.17 2.43 19.60
C SER A 44 -4.61 2.70 18.16
N GLU A 45 -4.24 3.85 17.57
CA GLU A 45 -4.59 4.19 16.19
C GLU A 45 -3.40 3.88 15.26
N TYR A 46 -3.67 3.12 14.20
CA TYR A 46 -2.71 2.81 13.16
C TYR A 46 -3.08 3.51 11.85
N ARG A 47 -2.05 3.92 11.11
CA ARG A 47 -2.18 4.48 9.77
C ARG A 47 -1.21 3.83 8.81
N GLY A 48 -1.67 3.62 7.59
CA GLY A 48 -0.88 3.05 6.50
C GLY A 48 -0.75 4.04 5.35
N ARG A 49 0.40 4.03 4.69
CA ARG A 49 0.69 4.76 3.44
C ARG A 49 1.44 3.82 2.52
N ALA A 50 1.24 3.94 1.21
CA ALA A 50 2.06 3.23 0.25
C ALA A 50 2.41 4.12 -0.95
N ASP A 51 3.64 4.02 -1.44
CA ASP A 51 4.10 4.74 -2.62
C ASP A 51 4.69 3.74 -3.62
N GLU A 52 4.23 3.78 -4.88
CA GLU A 52 4.79 2.95 -5.95
C GLU A 52 5.97 3.67 -6.59
N LYS A 53 7.08 2.94 -6.75
CA LYS A 53 8.38 3.54 -7.11
C LYS A 53 8.45 4.14 -8.51
N ASN A 54 7.64 3.68 -9.47
CA ASN A 54 7.87 3.92 -10.90
C ASN A 54 6.76 4.70 -11.61
N LYS A 55 5.55 4.75 -11.06
CA LYS A 55 4.33 5.20 -11.73
C LYS A 55 3.65 6.38 -11.05
N ASN A 56 4.29 6.95 -10.02
CA ASN A 56 3.78 8.11 -9.28
C ASN A 56 2.37 7.86 -8.69
N ILE A 57 2.06 6.59 -8.39
CA ILE A 57 0.83 6.18 -7.72
C ILE A 57 1.14 6.12 -6.22
N SER A 58 0.35 6.81 -5.42
CA SER A 58 0.49 6.80 -3.96
C SER A 58 -0.86 6.62 -3.29
N ILE A 59 -0.89 5.78 -2.25
CA ILE A 59 -1.99 5.70 -1.30
C ILE A 59 -1.65 6.63 -0.13
N PRO A 60 -2.44 7.68 0.11
CA PRO A 60 -2.21 8.60 1.21
C PRO A 60 -2.39 7.89 2.55
N TRP A 61 -1.91 8.53 3.64
CA TRP A 61 -2.12 8.04 5.00
C TRP A 61 -3.60 7.78 5.28
N THR A 62 -3.96 6.51 5.42
CA THR A 62 -5.30 6.04 5.74
C THR A 62 -5.32 5.33 7.08
N VAL A 63 -6.47 5.33 7.76
CA VAL A 63 -6.63 4.62 9.04
C VAL A 63 -6.78 3.13 8.78
N LEU A 64 -5.99 2.32 9.49
CA LEU A 64 -6.06 0.86 9.46
C LEU A 64 -6.89 0.38 10.64
N LYS A 65 -7.74 -0.62 10.40
CA LYS A 65 -8.72 -1.11 11.39
C LYS A 65 -8.61 -2.61 11.64
N GLU A 66 -7.91 -3.33 10.78
CA GLU A 66 -7.72 -4.77 10.93
C GLU A 66 -6.58 -5.08 11.89
N ASN A 67 -6.58 -6.30 12.44
CA ASN A 67 -5.48 -6.77 13.28
C ASN A 67 -4.21 -7.01 12.45
N ASN A 68 -4.35 -7.39 11.17
CA ASN A 68 -3.23 -7.59 10.26
C ASN A 68 -3.05 -6.36 9.35
N LEU A 69 -2.33 -5.37 9.88
CA LEU A 69 -2.15 -4.06 9.26
C LEU A 69 -1.48 -4.12 7.88
N LEU A 70 -0.50 -5.01 7.69
CA LEU A 70 0.19 -5.16 6.41
C LEU A 70 -0.73 -5.79 5.36
N GLU A 71 -1.49 -6.82 5.74
CA GLU A 71 -2.45 -7.47 4.84
C GLU A 71 -3.57 -6.50 4.43
N GLU A 72 -4.07 -5.68 5.35
CA GLU A 72 -5.03 -4.61 5.04
C GLU A 72 -4.43 -3.64 4.00
N MET A 73 -3.16 -3.24 4.16
CA MET A 73 -2.47 -2.38 3.19
C MET A 73 -2.32 -3.05 1.82
N ILE A 74 -1.98 -4.34 1.76
CA ILE A 74 -1.87 -5.09 0.50
C ILE A 74 -3.21 -5.09 -0.24
N ARG A 75 -4.33 -5.36 0.45
CA ARG A 75 -5.67 -5.31 -0.16
C ARG A 75 -6.03 -3.93 -0.71
N ILE A 76 -5.65 -2.85 0.00
CA ILE A 76 -5.86 -1.47 -0.47
C ILE A 76 -5.03 -1.20 -1.73
N ILE A 77 -3.79 -1.69 -1.78
CA ILE A 77 -2.92 -1.59 -2.96
C ILE A 77 -3.54 -2.32 -4.15
N GLU A 78 -3.93 -3.58 -3.98
CA GLU A 78 -4.57 -4.38 -5.04
C GLU A 78 -5.83 -3.71 -5.56
N TYR A 79 -6.70 -3.23 -4.67
CA TYR A 79 -7.90 -2.50 -5.05
C TYR A 79 -7.59 -1.20 -5.80
N THR A 80 -6.52 -0.50 -5.43
CA THR A 80 -6.05 0.70 -6.14
C THR A 80 -5.53 0.33 -7.52
N MET A 81 -4.77 -0.75 -7.65
CA MET A 81 -4.25 -1.24 -8.93
C MET A 81 -5.37 -1.65 -9.89
N MET A 82 -6.48 -2.22 -9.40
CA MET A 82 -7.64 -2.57 -10.24
C MET A 82 -8.34 -1.35 -10.85
N LYS A 83 -8.18 -0.16 -10.28
CA LYS A 83 -8.77 1.08 -10.78
C LYS A 83 -7.95 1.75 -11.90
N TYR A 84 -6.71 1.30 -12.12
CA TYR A 84 -5.78 1.85 -13.12
C TYR A 84 -5.51 0.84 -14.25
#